data_AF-A0A937XCM1-F1
#
_entry.id   AF-A0A937XCM1-F1
#
_cell.length_a   1.000
_cell.length_b   1.000
_cell.length_c   1.000
_cell.angle_alpha   90.00
_cell.angle_beta   90.00
_cell.angle_gamma   90.00
#
_symmetry.space_group_name_H-M   'P 1'
#
loop_
_entity.id
_entity.type
_entity.pdbx_description
1 polymer ?
#
loop_
_entity_poly.entity_id
_entity_poly.type
_entity_poly.pdbx_seq_one_letter_code
_entity_poly.pdbx_strand_id
1 'polypeptide(L)'
;MMYRWHAGYVAWLLNRITGILITLYLVLHIWVVHHLAHGPREYKQVMDFLGSKVFMFFELGLIGVVLYHMMNGIRIVLADFAGVVKPQKTVFWAAMGLGVILYLLCAWELAGLFLGLTRAPAHAALTRAL
;
A
#
# COMPACT_ATOMS: atom_id res chain seq x y z
N MET A 1 -33.93 -13.78 -9.79
CA MET A 1 -33.47 -12.39 -9.96
C MET A 1 -31.95 -12.37 -9.72
N MET A 2 -31.12 -12.13 -10.73
CA MET A 2 -29.66 -12.03 -10.56
C MET A 2 -29.29 -10.61 -10.16
N TYR A 3 -28.63 -10.45 -9.01
CA TYR A 3 -28.06 -9.17 -8.60
C TYR A 3 -26.95 -8.78 -9.58
N ARG A 4 -27.15 -7.68 -10.32
CA ARG A 4 -26.12 -7.13 -11.20
C ARG A 4 -25.17 -6.30 -10.35
N TRP A 5 -23.95 -6.81 -10.17
CA TRP A 5 -22.88 -6.06 -9.53
C TRP A 5 -22.59 -4.79 -10.34
N HIS A 6 -22.90 -3.63 -9.76
CA HIS A 6 -22.57 -2.34 -10.35
C HIS A 6 -21.16 -1.95 -9.90
N ALA A 7 -20.32 -1.47 -10.83
CA ALA A 7 -18.94 -1.10 -10.54
C ALA A 7 -18.81 -0.10 -9.37
N GLY A 8 -19.78 0.80 -9.22
CA GLY A 8 -19.83 1.74 -8.08
C GLY A 8 -20.04 1.05 -6.72
N TYR A 9 -20.89 0.01 -6.67
CA TYR A 9 -21.11 -0.76 -5.44
C TYR A 9 -19.87 -1.56 -5.04
N VAL A 10 -19.21 -2.19 -6.02
CA VAL A 10 -17.93 -2.88 -5.80
C VAL A 10 -16.87 -1.90 -5.28
N ALA A 11 -16.74 -0.73 -5.90
CA ALA A 11 -15.79 0.28 -5.48
C ALA A 11 -16.06 0.79 -4.04
N TRP A 12 -17.33 0.96 -3.68
CA TRP A 12 -17.71 1.34 -2.32
C TRP A 12 -17.34 0.24 -1.31
N LEU A 13 -17.67 -1.02 -1.62
CA LEU A 13 -17.43 -2.16 -0.73
C LEU A 13 -15.92 -2.38 -0.51
N LEU A 14 -15.16 -2.40 -1.60
CA LEU A 14 -13.70 -2.54 -1.54
C LEU A 14 -13.07 -1.42 -0.72
N ASN A 15 -13.53 -0.18 -0.82
CA ASN A 15 -12.99 0.93 -0.04
C ASN A 15 -13.15 0.75 1.47
N ARG A 16 -14.25 0.11 1.89
CA ARG A 16 -14.49 -0.21 3.31
C ARG A 16 -13.63 -1.36 3.78
N ILE A 17 -13.52 -2.41 2.96
CA ILE A 17 -12.65 -3.55 3.26
C ILE A 17 -11.20 -3.09 3.38
N THR A 18 -10.70 -2.30 2.42
CA THR A 18 -9.32 -1.78 2.48
C THR A 18 -9.11 -0.84 3.66
N GLY A 19 -10.10 -0.03 4.02
CA GLY A 19 -10.02 0.81 5.22
C GLY A 19 -9.83 -0.01 6.50
N ILE A 20 -10.64 -1.08 6.66
CA ILE A 20 -10.51 -2.00 7.80
C ILE A 20 -9.13 -2.68 7.81
N LEU A 21 -8.66 -3.15 6.65
CA LEU A 21 -7.33 -3.77 6.53
C LEU A 21 -6.22 -2.79 6.92
N ILE A 22 -6.29 -1.53 6.50
CA ILE A 22 -5.29 -0.49 6.85
C ILE A 22 -5.36 -0.16 8.34
N THR A 23 -6.55 -0.11 8.94
CA THR A 23 -6.68 0.11 10.39
C THR A 23 -6.04 -1.03 11.19
N LEU A 24 -6.28 -2.28 10.79
CA LEU A 24 -5.63 -3.43 11.43
C LEU A 24 -4.10 -3.41 11.23
N TYR A 25 -3.66 -3.09 10.00
CA TYR A 25 -2.25 -2.88 9.71
C TYR A 25 -1.63 -1.79 10.59
N LEU A 26 -2.33 -0.67 10.84
CA LEU A 26 -1.81 0.43 11.64
C LEU A 26 -1.47 -0.02 13.06
N VAL A 27 -2.30 -0.86 13.68
CA VAL A 27 -2.01 -1.43 15.01
C VAL A 27 -0.75 -2.29 14.96
N LEU A 28 -0.64 -3.18 13.97
CA LEU A 28 0.55 -4.00 13.76
C LEU A 28 1.79 -3.15 13.48
N HIS A 29 1.64 -2.09 12.70
CA HIS A 29 2.73 -1.19 12.32
C HIS A 29 3.29 -0.45 13.54
N ILE A 30 2.40 0.06 14.41
CA ILE A 30 2.81 0.68 15.68
C ILE A 30 3.57 -0.34 16.56
N TRP A 31 3.09 -1.58 16.62
CA TRP A 31 3.77 -2.66 17.36
C TRP A 31 5.18 -2.96 16.80
N VAL A 32 5.36 -2.97 15.48
CA VAL A 32 6.68 -3.12 14.85
C VAL A 32 7.60 -1.95 15.22
N VAL A 33 7.13 -0.71 15.04
CA VAL A 33 7.92 0.50 15.29
C VAL A 33 8.27 0.67 16.76
N HIS A 34 7.43 0.17 17.68
CA HIS A 34 7.70 0.15 19.12
C HIS A 34 9.00 -0.58 19.50
N HIS A 35 9.47 -1.54 18.69
CA HIS A 35 10.76 -2.22 18.93
C HIS A 35 11.96 -1.29 18.77
N LEU A 36 11.83 -0.11 18.13
CA LEU A 36 12.88 0.90 18.11
C LEU A 36 13.27 1.35 19.53
N ALA A 37 12.32 1.36 20.47
CA ALA A 37 12.57 1.71 21.86
C ALA A 37 13.35 0.64 22.65
N HIS A 38 13.42 -0.60 22.13
CA HIS A 38 14.05 -1.75 22.80
C HIS A 38 15.50 -1.98 22.35
N GLY A 39 16.00 -1.11 21.47
CA GLY A 39 17.38 -1.09 21.01
C GLY A 39 17.61 -1.78 19.67
N PRO A 40 18.80 -1.59 19.06
CA PRO A 40 19.05 -1.97 17.67
C PRO A 40 18.96 -3.47 17.39
N ARG A 41 19.27 -4.31 18.39
CA ARG A 41 19.28 -5.77 18.22
C ARG A 41 17.88 -6.33 18.05
N GLU A 42 16.93 -5.93 18.88
CA GLU A 42 15.54 -6.39 18.78
C GLU A 42 14.87 -5.87 17.51
N TYR A 43 15.08 -4.58 17.21
CA TYR A 43 14.57 -4.01 15.95
C TYR A 43 15.11 -4.76 14.73
N LYS A 44 16.41 -5.08 14.70
CA LYS A 44 17.01 -5.85 13.61
C LYS A 44 16.35 -7.23 13.46
N GLN A 45 16.07 -7.94 14.56
CA GLN A 45 15.42 -9.25 14.50
C GLN A 45 14.02 -9.17 13.86
N VAL A 46 13.23 -8.17 14.21
CA VAL A 46 11.91 -7.95 13.60
C VAL A 46 12.05 -7.57 12.12
N MET A 47 13.00 -6.71 11.76
CA MET A 47 13.26 -6.33 10.37
C MET A 47 13.77 -7.51 9.52
N ASP A 48 14.60 -8.39 10.07
CA ASP A 48 15.08 -9.59 9.38
C ASP A 48 13.90 -10.53 9.05
N PHE A 49 12.92 -10.64 9.95
CA PHE A 49 11.69 -11.42 9.73
C PHE A 49 10.77 -10.79 8.68
N LEU A 50 10.53 -9.48 8.77
CA LEU A 50 9.73 -8.73 7.79
C LEU A 50 10.40 -8.65 6.41
N GLY A 51 11.74 -8.75 6.35
CA GLY A 51 12.51 -8.86 5.12
C GLY A 51 12.48 -10.25 4.48
N SER A 52 11.75 -11.22 5.05
CA SER A 52 11.59 -12.53 4.44
C SER A 52 10.75 -12.48 3.16
N LYS A 53 11.00 -13.42 2.25
CA LYS A 53 10.29 -13.53 0.96
C LYS A 53 8.77 -13.60 1.10
N VAL A 54 8.29 -14.24 2.17
CA VAL A 54 6.85 -14.35 2.47
C VAL A 54 6.28 -13.00 2.86
N PHE A 55 6.97 -12.22 3.71
CA PHE A 55 6.50 -10.91 4.12
C PHE A 55 6.56 -9.86 3.00
N MET A 56 7.55 -9.94 2.09
CA MET A 56 7.55 -9.13 0.88
C MET A 56 6.30 -9.33 0.01
N PHE A 57 5.74 -10.54 -0.06
CA PHE A 57 4.47 -10.77 -0.77
C PHE A 57 3.30 -10.04 -0.08
N PHE A 58 3.24 -10.09 1.26
CA PHE A 58 2.24 -9.34 2.01
C PHE A 58 2.44 -7.83 1.88
N GLU A 59 3.67 -7.35 1.80
CA GLU A 59 4.00 -5.94 1.57
C GLU A 59 3.51 -5.46 0.20
N LEU A 60 3.71 -6.25 -0.86
CA LEU A 60 3.12 -5.98 -2.19
C LEU A 60 1.59 -5.86 -2.10
N GLY A 61 0.94 -6.80 -1.43
CA GLY A 61 -0.51 -6.76 -1.21
C GLY A 61 -0.94 -5.50 -0.46
N LEU A 62 -0.21 -5.13 0.60
CA LEU A 62 -0.47 -3.95 1.41
C LEU A 62 -0.33 -2.65 0.61
N ILE A 63 0.70 -2.52 -0.23
CA ILE A 63 0.87 -1.36 -1.12
C ILE A 63 -0.35 -1.20 -2.02
N GLY A 64 -0.84 -2.31 -2.60
CA GLY A 64 -2.07 -2.31 -3.39
C GLY A 64 -3.30 -1.85 -2.61
N VAL A 65 -3.48 -2.37 -1.40
CA VAL A 65 -4.58 -1.99 -0.49
C VAL A 65 -4.55 -0.50 -0.16
N VAL A 66 -3.37 0.03 0.21
CA VAL A 66 -3.17 1.45 0.57
C VAL A 66 -3.42 2.35 -0.63
N LEU A 67 -2.84 2.05 -1.79
CA LEU A 67 -3.00 2.86 -3.00
C LEU A 67 -4.46 2.89 -3.45
N TYR A 68 -5.14 1.74 -3.45
CA TYR A 68 -6.56 1.68 -3.78
C TYR A 68 -7.40 2.55 -2.84
N HIS A 69 -7.20 2.40 -1.52
CA HIS A 69 -7.93 3.16 -0.51
C HIS A 69 -7.69 4.67 -0.63
N MET A 70 -6.44 5.07 -0.82
CA MET A 70 -6.05 6.46 -0.99
C MET A 70 -6.68 7.07 -2.25
N MET A 71 -6.53 6.42 -3.41
CA MET A 71 -7.04 6.96 -4.68
C MET A 71 -8.57 7.04 -4.71
N ASN A 72 -9.26 6.03 -4.16
CA ASN A 72 -10.71 6.06 -4.09
C ASN A 72 -11.22 7.05 -3.01
N GLY A 73 -10.47 7.24 -1.92
CA GLY A 73 -10.72 8.31 -0.94
C GLY A 73 -10.59 9.71 -1.55
N ILE A 74 -9.51 9.97 -2.30
CA ILE A 74 -9.31 11.23 -3.02
C ILE A 74 -10.44 11.48 -4.01
N ARG A 75 -10.88 10.46 -4.75
CA ARG A 75 -12.04 10.57 -5.65
C ARG A 75 -13.28 11.05 -4.90
N ILE A 76 -13.58 10.47 -3.74
CA ILE A 76 -14.76 10.84 -2.95
C ILE A 76 -14.63 12.29 -2.46
N VAL A 77 -13.47 12.67 -1.91
CA VAL A 77 -13.22 14.06 -1.48
C VAL A 77 -13.39 15.04 -2.64
N LEU A 78 -12.86 14.74 -3.83
CA LEU A 78 -13.03 15.59 -5.01
C LEU A 78 -14.49 15.65 -5.48
N ALA A 79 -15.22 14.54 -5.41
CA ALA A 79 -16.64 14.51 -5.77
C ALA A 79 -17.49 15.37 -4.82
N ASP A 80 -17.21 15.29 -3.52
CA ASP A 80 -17.99 15.97 -2.48
C ASP A 80 -17.63 17.45 -2.34
N PHE A 81 -16.35 17.82 -2.43
CA PHE A 81 -15.87 19.19 -2.18
C PHE A 81 -15.65 20.02 -3.45
N ALA A 82 -15.23 19.40 -4.56
CA ALA A 82 -14.92 20.12 -5.80
C ALA A 82 -16.05 20.06 -6.83
N GLY A 83 -17.21 19.49 -6.49
CA GLY A 83 -18.38 19.42 -7.37
C GLY A 83 -18.13 18.61 -8.65
N VAL A 84 -17.17 17.68 -8.63
CA VAL A 84 -16.87 16.78 -9.77
C VAL A 84 -17.93 15.68 -9.86
N VAL A 85 -19.18 16.07 -10.11
CA VAL A 85 -20.34 15.15 -10.06
C VAL A 85 -20.60 14.51 -11.43
N LYS A 86 -20.15 15.12 -12.54
CA LYS A 86 -20.62 14.76 -13.89
C LYS A 86 -19.84 13.62 -14.58
N PRO A 87 -18.52 13.45 -14.43
CA PRO A 87 -17.82 12.29 -15.01
C PRO A 87 -17.29 11.30 -13.95
N GLN A 88 -18.14 10.85 -13.01
CA GLN A 88 -17.70 9.94 -11.93
C GLN A 88 -17.00 8.67 -12.43
N LYS A 89 -17.44 8.11 -13.56
CA LYS A 89 -16.83 6.92 -14.17
C LYS A 89 -15.43 7.24 -14.70
N THR A 90 -15.24 8.37 -15.38
CA THR A 90 -13.94 8.79 -15.91
C THR A 90 -12.96 9.07 -14.77
N VAL A 91 -13.39 9.78 -13.74
CA VAL A 91 -12.55 10.08 -12.56
C VAL A 91 -12.16 8.81 -11.83
N PHE A 92 -13.08 7.85 -11.69
CA PHE A 92 -12.78 6.55 -11.12
C PHE A 92 -11.68 5.81 -11.90
N TRP A 93 -11.84 5.66 -13.22
CA TRP A 93 -10.85 4.95 -14.03
C TRP A 93 -9.51 5.70 -14.12
N ALA A 94 -9.52 7.03 -14.14
CA ALA A 94 -8.29 7.83 -14.07
C ALA A 94 -7.54 7.62 -12.74
N ALA A 95 -8.26 7.66 -11.61
CA ALA A 95 -7.70 7.39 -10.29
C ALA A 95 -7.16 5.95 -10.18
N MET A 96 -7.90 4.97 -10.68
CA MET A 96 -7.44 3.57 -10.69
C MET A 96 -6.23 3.37 -11.61
N GLY A 97 -6.22 3.98 -12.80
CA GLY A 97 -5.09 3.93 -13.71
C GLY A 97 -3.82 4.53 -13.10
N LEU A 98 -3.94 5.69 -12.45
CA LEU A 98 -2.83 6.29 -11.69
C LEU A 98 -2.38 5.38 -10.55
N GLY A 99 -3.31 4.81 -9.78
CA GLY A 99 -2.99 3.87 -8.71
C GLY A 99 -2.25 2.63 -9.20
N VAL A 100 -2.61 2.09 -10.36
CA VAL A 100 -1.91 0.96 -10.99
C VAL A 100 -0.50 1.36 -11.42
N ILE A 101 -0.31 2.54 -12.01
CA ILE A 101 1.02 3.03 -12.39
C ILE A 101 1.91 3.15 -11.15
N LEU A 102 1.42 3.79 -10.09
CA LEU A 102 2.16 3.92 -8.83
C LEU A 102 2.46 2.56 -8.21
N TYR A 103 1.49 1.64 -8.23
CA TYR A 103 1.68 0.28 -7.75
C TYR A 103 2.79 -0.43 -8.52
N LEU A 104 2.80 -0.36 -9.85
CA LEU A 104 3.81 -1.01 -10.68
C LEU A 104 5.20 -0.39 -10.47
N LEU A 105 5.29 0.92 -10.28
CA LEU A 105 6.55 1.58 -9.94
C LEU A 105 7.09 1.07 -8.58
N CYS A 106 6.26 1.05 -7.54
CA CYS A 106 6.66 0.52 -6.23
C CYS A 106 6.98 -0.98 -6.27
N ALA A 107 6.16 -1.76 -6.98
CA ALA A 107 6.33 -3.20 -7.10
C ALA A 107 7.58 -3.55 -7.90
N TRP A 108 7.96 -2.75 -8.91
CA TRP A 108 9.19 -2.93 -9.67
C TRP A 108 10.42 -2.79 -8.76
N GLU A 109 10.45 -1.76 -7.91
CA GLU A 109 11.56 -1.58 -6.95
C GLU A 109 11.64 -2.74 -5.94
N LEU A 110 10.50 -3.17 -5.42
CA LEU A 110 10.43 -4.27 -4.45
C LEU A 110 10.77 -5.63 -5.10
N ALA A 111 10.36 -5.84 -6.35
CA ALA A 111 10.74 -7.03 -7.13
C ALA A 111 12.22 -7.01 -7.51
N GLY A 112 12.79 -5.85 -7.81
CA GLY A 112 14.21 -5.66 -8.03
C GLY A 112 15.04 -6.06 -6.82
N LEU A 113 14.56 -5.73 -5.61
CA LEU A 113 15.18 -6.13 -4.35
C LEU A 113 15.09 -7.65 -4.13
N PHE A 114 13.94 -8.25 -4.45
CA PHE A 114 13.71 -9.70 -4.35
C PHE A 114 14.58 -10.51 -5.33
N LEU A 115 14.76 -10.01 -6.55
CA LEU A 115 15.53 -10.67 -7.61
C LEU A 115 17.04 -10.35 -7.54
N GLY A 116 17.46 -9.47 -6.62
CA GLY A 116 18.85 -9.02 -6.51
C GLY A 116 19.32 -8.16 -7.70
N LEU A 117 18.37 -7.59 -8.46
CA LEU A 117 18.62 -6.78 -9.65
C LEU A 117 18.81 -5.30 -9.31
N THR A 118 18.23 -4.80 -8.22
CA THR A 118 18.44 -3.44 -7.74
C THR A 118 19.47 -3.43 -6.60
N ARG A 119 20.39 -2.47 -6.65
CA ARG A 119 21.34 -2.24 -5.55
C ARG A 119 20.55 -1.80 -4.32
N ALA A 120 20.89 -2.37 -3.16
CA ALA A 120 20.36 -1.90 -1.88
C ALA A 120 20.46 -0.37 -1.81
N PRO A 121 19.42 0.32 -1.32
CA PRO A 121 19.40 1.77 -1.30
C PRO A 121 20.62 2.30 -0.53
N ALA A 122 21.22 3.39 -1.01
CA ALA A 122 22.55 3.87 -0.60
C ALA A 122 22.75 4.04 0.93
N HIS A 123 21.68 4.17 1.71
CA HIS A 123 21.73 4.22 3.17
C HIS A 123 22.16 2.88 3.83
N ALA A 124 21.97 1.75 3.16
CA ALA A 124 22.44 0.43 3.62
C ALA A 124 23.97 0.25 3.47
N ALA A 125 24.62 1.06 2.62
CA ALA A 125 26.07 1.06 2.49
C ALA A 125 26.76 1.78 3.67
N LEU A 126 26.12 2.80 4.25
CA LEU A 126 26.63 3.55 5.39
C LEU A 126 26.57 2.76 6.71
N THR A 127 25.54 1.93 6.90
CA THR A 127 25.38 1.08 8.10
C THR A 127 26.27 -0.16 8.12
N ARG A 128 26.94 -0.50 7.00
CA ARG A 128 27.98 -1.53 6.96
C ARG A 128 29.39 -0.98 7.24
N ALA A 129 29.54 0.35 7.30
CA ALA A 129 30.80 1.04 7.51
C ALA A 129 30.95 1.64 8.92
N LEU A 130 29.96 1.43 9.79
CA LEU A 130 29.94 1.75 11.23
C LEU A 130 29.74 0.46 12.02
#